data_AF-A0A502FTS6-F1
#
_entry.id   AF-A0A502FTS6-F1
#
_cell.length_a   1.000
_cell.length_b   1.000
_cell.length_c   1.000
_cell.angle_alpha   90.00
_cell.angle_beta   90.00
_cell.angle_gamma   90.00
#
_symmetry.space_group_name_H-M   'P 1'
#
loop_
_entity.id
_entity.type
_entity.pdbx_description
1 polymer ?
#
loop_
_entity_poly.entity_id
_entity_poly.type
_entity_poly.pdbx_seq_one_letter_code
_entity_poly.pdbx_strand_id
1 'polypeptide(L)'
;MSAFRRTCFDTPCRIEVEHSDEFLCAHVELAGGVAINPGDRVRVHGEPIHVEFGSARVFERIATVERAGPIERLWTKLCGHFEMNELYEVSFSDRRLS
;
A
#
# COMPACT_ATOMS: atom_id res chain seq x y z
N MET A 1 17.63 26.19 1.28
CA MET A 1 16.39 25.73 0.62
C MET A 1 16.77 24.67 -0.41
N SER A 2 16.53 23.39 -0.15
CA SER A 2 16.75 22.33 -1.14
C SER A 2 15.41 21.70 -1.46
N ALA A 3 14.86 22.02 -2.63
CA ALA A 3 13.61 21.46 -3.16
C ALA A 3 13.73 19.98 -3.58
N PHE A 4 14.85 19.33 -3.27
CA PHE A 4 15.21 18.00 -3.78
C PHE A 4 15.33 16.92 -2.70
N ARG A 5 15.21 17.25 -1.41
CA ARG A 5 15.31 16.23 -0.36
C ARG A 5 13.96 15.58 -0.12
N ARG A 6 13.78 14.35 -0.58
CA ARG A 6 12.64 13.52 -0.19
C ARG A 6 12.62 13.40 1.34
N THR A 7 11.47 13.69 1.93
CA THR A 7 11.26 13.54 3.37
C THR A 7 10.92 12.09 3.65
N CYS A 8 11.68 11.48 4.54
CA CYS A 8 11.55 10.08 4.90
C CYS A 8 11.51 9.97 6.41
N PHE A 9 10.53 9.23 6.94
CA PHE A 9 10.39 9.01 8.38
C PHE A 9 9.76 7.66 8.67
N ASP A 10 10.10 7.12 9.83
CA ASP A 10 9.52 5.87 10.33
C ASP A 10 8.35 6.16 11.25
N THR A 11 7.30 5.35 11.15
CA THR A 11 6.13 5.40 12.02
C THR A 11 5.66 3.98 12.36
N PRO A 12 5.15 3.73 13.58
CA PRO A 12 4.43 2.50 13.87
C PRO A 12 3.25 2.31 12.92
N CYS A 13 2.95 1.06 12.59
CA CYS A 13 1.80 0.69 11.79
C CYS A 13 1.16 -0.60 12.28
N ARG A 14 -0.16 -0.63 12.19
CA ARG A 14 -1.00 -1.79 12.45
C ARG A 14 -1.41 -2.40 11.11
N ILE A 15 -1.18 -3.69 10.96
CA ILE A 15 -1.42 -4.42 9.71
C ILE A 15 -2.48 -5.48 9.99
N GLU A 16 -3.58 -5.42 9.28
CA GLU A 16 -4.63 -6.43 9.32
C GLU A 16 -4.54 -7.25 8.04
N VAL A 17 -4.32 -8.56 8.18
CA VAL A 17 -4.29 -9.48 7.05
C VAL A 17 -5.37 -10.52 7.26
N GLU A 18 -6.27 -10.61 6.29
CA GLU A 18 -7.34 -11.59 6.28
C GLU A 18 -7.30 -12.41 4.99
N HIS A 19 -7.45 -13.72 5.17
CA HIS A 19 -7.55 -14.69 4.11
C HIS A 19 -8.71 -15.63 4.45
N SER A 20 -9.91 -15.26 4.04
CA SER A 20 -11.17 -16.00 4.24
C SER A 20 -11.94 -16.09 2.92
N ASP A 21 -13.08 -16.78 2.94
CA ASP A 21 -14.04 -16.79 1.83
C ASP A 21 -14.77 -15.45 1.66
N GLU A 22 -14.86 -14.66 2.72
CA GLU A 22 -15.49 -13.33 2.73
C GLU A 22 -14.51 -12.23 2.30
N PHE A 23 -13.25 -12.31 2.75
CA PHE A 23 -12.24 -11.26 2.55
C PHE A 23 -10.85 -11.81 2.22
N LEU A 24 -10.19 -11.20 1.24
CA LEU A 24 -8.78 -11.38 0.94
C LEU A 24 -8.08 -10.01 0.92
N CYS A 25 -7.54 -9.59 2.06
CA CYS A 25 -7.03 -8.23 2.22
C CYS A 25 -5.79 -8.14 3.11
N ALA A 26 -5.04 -7.05 2.91
CA ALA A 26 -3.89 -6.67 3.71
C ALA A 26 -3.96 -5.16 3.97
N HIS A 27 -4.76 -4.75 4.96
CA HIS A 27 -4.95 -3.36 5.33
C HIS A 27 -3.80 -2.87 6.22
N VAL A 28 -3.34 -1.64 6.00
CA VAL A 28 -2.28 -1.02 6.80
C VAL A 28 -2.77 0.32 7.32
N GLU A 29 -2.73 0.47 8.64
CA GLU A 29 -3.04 1.71 9.35
C GLU A 29 -1.76 2.29 9.94
N LEU A 30 -1.42 3.54 9.59
CA LEU A 30 -0.25 4.22 10.12
C LEU A 30 -0.60 4.97 11.40
N ALA A 31 0.19 4.76 12.46
CA ALA A 31 -0.01 5.45 13.73
C ALA A 31 0.18 6.97 13.58
N GLY A 32 -0.55 7.73 14.40
CA GLY A 32 -0.44 9.19 14.45
C GLY A 32 -1.19 9.93 13.35
N GLY A 33 -2.12 9.27 12.65
CA GLY A 33 -2.98 9.93 11.66
C GLY A 33 -2.21 10.45 10.45
N VAL A 34 -1.14 9.75 10.05
CA VAL A 34 -0.30 10.14 8.93
C VAL A 34 -1.11 10.09 7.63
N ALA A 35 -1.56 11.24 7.14
CA ALA A 35 -2.22 11.34 5.85
C ALA A 35 -1.24 11.00 4.73
N ILE A 36 -1.61 10.05 3.85
CA ILE A 36 -0.85 9.64 2.66
C ILE A 36 -1.41 10.35 1.43
N ASN A 37 -0.53 10.82 0.56
CA ASN A 37 -0.89 11.52 -0.68
C ASN A 37 -0.39 10.77 -1.91
N PRO A 38 -0.92 11.06 -3.11
CA PRO A 38 -0.41 10.50 -4.36
C PRO A 38 1.11 10.70 -4.50
N GLY A 39 1.78 9.62 -4.89
CA GLY A 39 3.23 9.55 -5.04
C GLY A 39 4.01 9.22 -3.76
N ASP A 40 3.40 9.36 -2.57
CA ASP A 40 4.04 8.92 -1.33
C ASP A 40 4.17 7.40 -1.33
N ARG A 41 5.27 6.88 -0.78
CA ARG A 41 5.54 5.44 -0.68
C ARG A 41 5.55 5.02 0.76
N VAL A 42 4.95 3.86 1.04
CA VAL A 42 4.95 3.25 2.37
C VAL A 42 5.63 1.89 2.25
N ARG A 43 6.67 1.67 3.04
CA ARG A 43 7.35 0.37 3.15
C ARG A 43 7.20 -0.16 4.56
N VAL A 44 6.40 -1.22 4.69
CA VAL A 44 6.29 -1.99 5.94
C VAL A 44 7.54 -2.84 6.10
N HIS A 45 8.15 -2.82 7.29
CA HIS A 45 9.34 -3.61 7.59
C HIS A 45 9.01 -4.98 8.18
N GLY A 46 10.03 -5.83 8.26
CA GLY A 46 9.95 -7.17 8.85
C GLY A 46 9.79 -8.27 7.81
N GLU A 47 9.60 -9.50 8.30
CA GLU A 47 9.49 -10.69 7.46
C GLU A 47 8.16 -10.73 6.69
N PRO A 48 8.10 -11.41 5.53
CA PRO A 48 6.86 -11.64 4.80
C PRO A 48 5.74 -12.17 5.70
N ILE A 49 4.54 -11.62 5.56
CA ILE A 49 3.36 -12.07 6.32
C ILE A 49 2.66 -13.16 5.52
N HIS A 50 2.49 -14.32 6.15
CA HIS A 50 1.70 -15.42 5.62
C HIS A 50 0.55 -15.72 6.59
N VAL A 51 -0.67 -15.79 6.05
CA VAL A 51 -1.90 -16.08 6.78
C VAL A 51 -2.62 -17.23 6.08
N GLU A 52 -2.99 -18.25 6.86
CA GLU A 52 -3.70 -19.43 6.37
C GLU A 52 -5.14 -19.08 5.98
N PHE A 53 -5.69 -19.81 5.02
CA PHE A 53 -7.09 -19.65 4.63
C PHE A 53 -8.03 -19.95 5.81
N GLY A 54 -9.08 -19.14 5.96
CA GLY A 54 -10.00 -19.15 7.10
C GLY A 54 -9.49 -18.39 8.32
N SER A 55 -8.50 -17.50 8.18
CA SER A 55 -7.96 -16.75 9.32
C SER A 55 -7.71 -15.26 9.06
N ALA A 56 -7.83 -14.48 10.13
CA ALA A 56 -7.52 -13.06 10.18
C ALA A 56 -6.49 -12.82 11.29
N ARG A 57 -5.44 -12.04 11.00
CA ARG A 57 -4.39 -11.72 11.96
C ARG A 57 -4.00 -10.25 11.92
N VAL A 58 -3.59 -9.74 13.08
CA VAL A 58 -3.14 -8.36 13.27
C VAL A 58 -1.67 -8.35 13.68
N PHE A 59 -0.89 -7.47 13.08
CA PHE A 59 0.53 -7.28 13.37
C PHE A 59 0.84 -5.81 13.65
N GLU A 60 1.64 -5.56 14.67
CA GLU A 60 2.20 -4.23 14.95
C GLU A 60 3.64 -4.19 14.46
N ARG A 61 3.94 -3.27 13.55
CA ARG A 61 5.25 -3.14 12.91
C ARG A 61 5.66 -1.68 12.75
N ILE A 62 6.84 -1.46 12.19
CA ILE A 62 7.30 -0.14 11.75
C ILE A 62 7.15 -0.08 10.23
N ALA A 63 6.71 1.07 9.73
CA ALA A 63 6.75 1.41 8.32
C ALA A 63 7.56 2.68 8.09
N THR A 64 8.35 2.69 7.02
CA THR A 64 8.96 3.91 6.49
C THR A 64 8.00 4.56 5.50
N VAL A 65 7.75 5.85 5.68
CA VAL A 65 7.01 6.69 4.74
C VAL A 65 7.99 7.60 4.01
N GLU A 66 8.04 7.49 2.69
CA GLU A 66 8.79 8.38 1.80
C GLU A 66 7.81 9.33 1.10
N ARG A 67 7.94 10.63 1.34
CA ARG A 67 7.09 11.66 0.74
C ARG A 67 7.51 11.97 -0.68
N ALA A 68 6.56 12.00 -1.60
CA ALA A 68 6.78 12.48 -2.95
C ALA A 68 7.12 13.98 -2.94
N GLY A 69 8.04 14.36 -3.83
CA GLY A 69 8.30 15.76 -4.13
C GLY A 69 7.10 16.42 -4.84
N PRO A 70 7.03 17.76 -4.86
CA PRO A 70 5.92 18.48 -5.48
C PRO A 70 5.76 18.20 -6.98
N ILE A 71 6.88 18.03 -7.71
CA ILE A 71 6.88 17.68 -9.15
C ILE A 71 6.38 16.25 -9.36
N GLU A 72 6.90 15.29 -8.59
CA GLU A 72 6.49 13.87 -8.64
C GLU A 72 4.98 13.75 -8.36
N ARG A 73 4.49 14.45 -7.33
CA ARG A 73 3.06 14.47 -7.00
C ARG A 73 2.18 15.08 -8.09
N LEU A 74 2.61 16.18 -8.72
CA LEU A 74 1.87 16.79 -9.83
C LEU A 74 1.82 15.84 -11.03
N TRP A 75 2.94 15.20 -11.34
CA TRP A 75 3.04 14.21 -12.41
C TRP A 75 2.14 13.00 -12.15
N THR A 76 2.16 12.43 -10.94
CA THR A 76 1.27 11.32 -10.54
C THR A 76 -0.20 11.69 -10.70
N LYS A 77 -0.59 12.92 -10.34
CA LYS A 77 -1.98 13.39 -10.53
C LYS A 77 -2.36 13.49 -12.01
N LEU A 78 -1.44 13.99 -12.85
CA LEU A 78 -1.68 14.09 -14.29
C LEU A 78 -1.79 12.70 -14.94
N CYS A 79 -0.82 11.81 -14.72
CA CYS A 79 -0.83 10.46 -15.28
C CYS A 79 -2.03 9.63 -14.78
N GLY A 80 -2.35 9.69 -13.47
CA GLY A 80 -3.50 8.97 -12.93
C GLY A 80 -4.84 9.40 -13.55
N HIS A 81 -4.96 10.66 -13.98
CA HIS A 81 -6.14 11.13 -14.71
C HIS A 81 -6.23 10.54 -16.14
N PHE A 82 -5.10 10.25 -16.77
CA PHE A 82 -5.07 9.65 -18.10
C PHE A 82 -5.25 8.12 -18.06
N GLU A 83 -4.72 7.43 -17.03
CA GLU A 83 -4.88 5.97 -16.83
C GLU A 83 -6.34 5.56 -16.56
N MET A 84 -7.15 6.44 -15.96
CA MET A 84 -8.58 6.19 -15.70
C MET A 84 -9.47 6.19 -16.96
N ASN A 85 -8.89 6.24 -18.17
CA ASN A 85 -9.60 6.09 -19.43
C ASN A 85 -9.52 4.66 -20.01
N GLU A 86 -8.80 3.73 -19.37
CA GLU A 86 -8.73 2.34 -19.81
C GLU A 86 -9.71 1.46 -19.01
N LEU A 87 -10.52 0.70 -19.75
CA LEU A 87 -11.50 -0.22 -19.20
C LEU A 87 -10.78 -1.49 -18.74
N TYR A 88 -10.59 -1.63 -17.42
CA TYR A 88 -9.84 -2.75 -16.83
C TYR A 88 -10.75 -3.99 -16.72
N GLU A 89 -10.49 -5.01 -17.54
CA GLU A 89 -11.21 -6.29 -17.51
C GLU A 89 -10.41 -7.32 -16.72
N VAL A 90 -10.99 -7.85 -15.63
CA VAL A 90 -10.36 -8.89 -14.79
C VAL A 90 -11.02 -10.23 -15.10
N SER A 91 -10.32 -11.10 -15.83
CA SER A 91 -10.73 -12.48 -16.02
C SER A 91 -10.01 -13.39 -15.02
N PHE A 92 -10.76 -14.09 -14.18
CA PHE A 92 -10.20 -15.15 -13.34
C PHE A 92 -9.90 -16.37 -14.23
N SER A 93 -8.62 -16.73 -14.35
CA SER A 93 -8.24 -18.02 -14.93
C SER A 93 -8.25 -19.07 -13.83
N ASP A 94 -9.12 -20.06 -13.99
CA ASP A 94 -9.27 -21.17 -13.06
C ASP A 94 -8.02 -22.07 -13.16
N ARG A 95 -7.03 -21.84 -12.29
CA ARG A 95 -5.83 -22.68 -12.24
C ARG A 95 -6.15 -23.93 -11.41
N ARG A 96 -6.57 -25.01 -12.08
CA ARG A 96 -6.53 -26.36 -11.49
C ARG A 96 -5.09 -26.71 -11.12
N LEU A 97 -4.84 -26.94 -9.84
CA LEU A 97 -3.66 -27.68 -9.37
C LEU A 97 -3.93 -29.16 -9.66
N SER A 98 -3.11 -29.74 -10.56
CA SER A 98 -3.02 -31.19 -10.77
C SER A 98 -2.08 -31.82 -9.74
#